data_AF-A0A846DSR8-F1
#
_entry.id   AF-A0A846DSR8-F1
#
_cell.length_a   1.000
_cell.length_b   1.000
_cell.length_c   1.000
_cell.angle_alpha   90.00
_cell.angle_beta   90.00
_cell.angle_gamma   90.00
#
_symmetry.space_group_name_H-M   'P 1'
#
loop_
_entity.id
_entity.type
_entity.pdbx_description
1 polymer ?
#
loop_
_entity_poly.entity_id
_entity_poly.type
_entity_poly.pdbx_seq_one_letter_code
_entity_poly.pdbx_strand_id
1 'polypeptide(L)'
;MAILTLENLPDDLMAQLQQLANQNNQPLNEQVISLLKQALQKPQPPLKFLISPETDPTWEERRKAVPQLQAEIDRRLEQRRAAKVEWPDSTALLREDRDR
;
A
#
# COMPACT_ATOMS: atom_id res chain seq x y z
N MET A 1 -14.04 -0.15 -28.93
CA MET A 1 -12.76 -0.85 -28.66
C MET A 1 -11.84 0.17 -28.01
N ALA A 2 -11.31 -0.12 -26.83
CA ALA A 2 -10.32 0.74 -26.19
C ALA A 2 -8.93 0.39 -26.74
N ILE A 3 -8.09 1.39 -27.00
CA ILE A 3 -6.71 1.21 -27.46
C ILE A 3 -5.81 1.66 -26.32
N LEU A 4 -4.94 0.77 -25.84
CA LEU A 4 -3.95 1.06 -24.81
C LEU A 4 -2.59 1.26 -25.49
N THR A 5 -2.06 2.48 -25.45
CA THR A 5 -0.72 2.81 -25.91
C THR A 5 0.19 2.94 -24.70
N LEU A 6 1.20 2.08 -24.60
CA LEU A 6 2.23 2.13 -23.56
C LEU A 6 3.48 2.80 -24.14
N GLU A 7 3.73 4.05 -23.76
CA GLU A 7 4.94 4.78 -24.13
C GLU A 7 5.98 4.60 -23.01
N ASN A 8 7.24 4.32 -23.39
CA ASN A 8 8.36 4.04 -22.48
C ASN A 8 8.27 2.73 -21.69
N LEU A 9 7.96 1.62 -22.37
CA LEU A 9 8.09 0.29 -21.76
C LEU A 9 9.58 -0.13 -21.78
N PRO A 10 10.17 -0.50 -20.63
CA PRO A 10 11.55 -0.99 -20.60
C PRO A 10 11.75 -2.20 -21.52
N ASP A 11 12.85 -2.23 -22.27
CA ASP A 11 13.14 -3.31 -23.22
C ASP A 11 13.15 -4.70 -22.55
N ASP A 12 13.60 -4.75 -21.29
CA ASP A 12 13.62 -5.97 -20.48
C ASP A 12 12.20 -6.52 -20.24
N LEU A 13 11.24 -5.63 -19.95
CA LEU A 13 9.83 -6.02 -19.79
C LEU A 13 9.20 -6.46 -21.12
N MET A 14 9.57 -5.82 -22.24
CA MET A 14 9.15 -6.29 -23.57
C MET A 14 9.66 -7.70 -23.85
N ALA A 15 10.93 -7.98 -23.56
CA ALA A 15 11.52 -9.30 -23.74
C ALA A 15 10.82 -10.36 -22.87
N GLN A 16 10.54 -10.05 -21.60
CA GLN A 16 9.80 -10.95 -20.71
C GLN A 16 8.37 -11.22 -21.19
N LEU A 17 7.65 -10.19 -21.63
CA LEU A 17 6.30 -10.34 -22.18
C LEU A 17 6.30 -11.17 -23.46
N GLN A 18 7.28 -10.98 -24.33
CA GLN A 18 7.42 -11.74 -25.56
C GLN A 18 7.79 -13.20 -25.29
N GLN A 19 8.64 -13.46 -24.30
CA GLN A 19 8.97 -14.81 -23.86
C GLN A 19 7.74 -15.53 -23.30
N LEU A 20 6.93 -14.84 -22.47
CA LEU A 20 5.66 -15.36 -21.96
C LEU A 20 4.65 -15.65 -23.07
N ALA A 21 4.54 -14.76 -24.05
CA ALA A 21 3.66 -14.95 -25.20
C ALA A 21 4.06 -16.19 -26.03
N ASN A 22 5.38 -16.37 -26.26
CA ASN A 22 5.92 -17.53 -26.95
C ASN A 22 5.67 -18.85 -26.18
N GLN A 23 5.78 -18.82 -24.85
CA GLN A 23 5.52 -19.99 -24.00
C GLN A 23 4.05 -20.41 -24.02
N ASN A 24 3.12 -19.44 -24.05
CA ASN A 24 1.68 -19.70 -24.07
C ASN A 24 1.13 -19.85 -25.51
N ASN A 25 1.99 -19.78 -26.53
CA ASN A 25 1.63 -19.85 -27.95
C ASN A 25 0.52 -18.84 -28.33
N GLN A 26 0.54 -17.67 -27.70
CA GLN A 26 -0.44 -16.60 -27.88
C GLN A 26 0.23 -15.35 -28.46
N PRO A 27 -0.50 -14.55 -29.26
CA PRO A 27 0.03 -13.27 -29.70
C PRO A 27 0.23 -12.35 -28.48
N LEU A 28 1.27 -11.52 -28.53
CA LEU A 28 1.66 -10.61 -27.44
C LEU A 28 0.47 -9.81 -26.88
N ASN A 29 -0.40 -9.29 -27.76
CA ASN A 29 -1.59 -8.54 -27.36
C ASN A 29 -2.56 -9.37 -26.51
N GLU A 30 -2.81 -10.64 -26.85
CA GLU A 30 -3.69 -11.49 -26.04
C GLU A 30 -3.05 -11.89 -24.72
N GLN A 31 -1.74 -12.15 -24.71
CA GLN A 31 -1.00 -12.41 -23.48
C GLN A 31 -1.07 -11.21 -22.52
N VAL A 32 -0.92 -9.99 -23.03
CA VAL A 32 -1.04 -8.75 -22.25
C VAL A 32 -2.47 -8.57 -21.72
N ILE A 33 -3.49 -8.83 -22.55
CA ILE A 33 -4.90 -8.78 -22.10
C ILE A 33 -5.17 -9.82 -21.00
N SER A 34 -4.65 -11.03 -21.15
CA SER A 34 -4.77 -12.10 -20.15
C SER A 34 -4.10 -11.72 -18.84
N LEU A 35 -2.89 -11.17 -18.90
CA LEU A 35 -2.15 -10.67 -17.73
C LEU A 35 -2.92 -9.54 -17.03
N LEU A 36 -3.47 -8.58 -17.79
CA LEU A 36 -4.29 -7.49 -17.27
C LEU A 36 -5.56 -8.02 -16.59
N LYS A 37 -6.27 -8.97 -17.22
CA LYS A 37 -7.43 -9.62 -16.60
C LYS A 37 -7.06 -10.33 -15.30
N GLN A 38 -5.93 -11.03 -15.28
CA GLN A 38 -5.45 -11.70 -14.08
C GLN A 38 -5.03 -10.71 -12.99
N ALA A 39 -4.42 -9.58 -13.35
CA ALA A 39 -4.04 -8.52 -12.42
C ALA A 39 -5.27 -7.82 -11.82
N LEU A 40 -6.37 -7.71 -12.57
CA LEU A 40 -7.64 -7.20 -12.06
C LEU A 40 -8.39 -8.22 -11.19
N GLN A 41 -8.25 -9.51 -11.47
CA GLN A 41 -8.87 -10.60 -10.69
C GLN A 41 -8.11 -10.94 -9.42
N LYS A 42 -6.79 -10.76 -9.40
CA LYS A 42 -6.02 -10.82 -8.16
C LYS A 42 -6.36 -9.57 -7.36
N PRO A 43 -7.01 -9.68 -6.18
CA PRO A 43 -7.17 -8.53 -5.32
C PRO A 43 -5.76 -8.05 -4.96
N GLN A 44 -5.32 -6.97 -5.59
CA GLN A 44 -4.17 -6.23 -5.08
C GLN A 44 -4.53 -5.88 -3.64
N PRO A 45 -3.69 -6.19 -2.64
CA PRO A 45 -3.96 -5.75 -1.30
C PRO A 45 -4.17 -4.24 -1.39
N PRO A 46 -5.30 -3.70 -0.92
CA PRO A 46 -5.54 -2.28 -0.99
C PRO A 46 -4.32 -1.60 -0.38
N LEU A 47 -3.76 -0.62 -1.09
CA LEU A 47 -2.70 0.22 -0.55
C LEU A 47 -3.21 0.68 0.82
N LYS A 48 -2.48 0.32 1.90
CA LYS A 48 -2.93 0.50 3.30
C LYS A 48 -3.34 1.96 3.64
N PHE A 49 -3.04 2.90 2.76
CA PHE A 49 -3.31 4.33 2.87
C PHE A 49 -4.60 4.79 2.15
N LEU A 50 -5.23 3.94 1.32
CA LEU A 50 -6.47 4.24 0.58
C LEU A 50 -7.64 3.38 1.05
N ILE A 51 -7.77 3.17 2.36
CA ILE A 51 -8.90 2.45 2.94
C ILE A 51 -10.09 3.41 2.97
N SER A 52 -10.77 3.56 1.84
CA SER A 52 -12.05 4.24 1.75
C SER A 52 -13.19 3.32 2.22
N PRO A 53 -14.28 3.87 2.79
CA PRO A 53 -15.44 3.10 3.27
C PRO A 53 -16.05 2.18 2.21
N GLU A 54 -15.85 2.49 0.93
CA GLU A 54 -16.45 1.81 -0.21
C GLU A 54 -15.75 0.50 -0.60
N THR A 55 -14.49 0.30 -0.17
CA THR A 55 -13.63 -0.80 -0.64
C THR A 55 -13.32 -1.87 0.40
N ASP A 56 -13.60 -1.63 1.69
CA ASP A 56 -13.25 -2.56 2.78
C ASP A 56 -14.51 -2.95 3.58
N PRO A 57 -14.96 -4.22 3.52
CA PRO A 57 -16.14 -4.69 4.25
C PRO A 57 -15.96 -4.67 5.78
N THR A 58 -14.73 -4.55 6.29
CA THR A 58 -14.40 -4.44 7.72
C THR A 58 -14.21 -2.98 8.18
N TRP A 59 -14.40 -1.99 7.30
CA TRP A 59 -14.26 -0.57 7.61
C TRP A 59 -15.16 -0.13 8.77
N GLU A 60 -16.43 -0.53 8.76
CA GLU A 60 -17.42 -0.25 9.80
C GLU A 60 -16.97 -0.78 11.18
N GLU A 61 -16.44 -1.99 11.24
CA GLU A 61 -15.95 -2.61 12.48
C GLU A 61 -14.69 -1.90 13.00
N ARG A 62 -13.74 -1.60 12.11
CA ARG A 62 -12.54 -0.83 12.46
C ARG A 62 -12.88 0.55 12.96
N ARG A 63 -13.81 1.25 12.28
CA ARG A 63 -14.27 2.59 12.67
C ARG A 63 -14.91 2.58 14.06
N LYS A 64 -15.71 1.55 14.38
CA LYS A 64 -16.28 1.37 15.73
C LYS A 64 -15.21 1.11 16.80
N ALA A 65 -14.07 0.54 16.44
CA ALA A 65 -12.95 0.30 17.35
C ALA A 65 -12.05 1.54 17.58
N VAL A 66 -12.07 2.54 16.69
CA VAL A 66 -11.23 3.75 16.80
C VAL A 66 -11.36 4.47 18.15
N PRO A 67 -12.58 4.73 18.68
CA PRO A 67 -12.72 5.40 19.98
C PRO A 67 -12.09 4.61 21.13
N GLN A 68 -12.14 3.27 21.09
CA GLN A 68 -11.55 2.41 22.12
C GLN A 68 -10.02 2.44 22.05
N LEU A 69 -9.47 2.42 20.84
CA LEU A 69 -8.02 2.56 20.62
C LEU A 69 -7.52 3.92 21.08
N GLN A 70 -8.26 5.00 20.80
CA GLN A 70 -7.91 6.35 21.25
C GLN A 70 -7.91 6.44 22.78
N ALA A 71 -8.95 5.95 23.45
CA ALA A 71 -9.02 5.94 24.91
C ALA A 71 -7.88 5.13 25.55
N GLU A 72 -7.50 4.00 24.96
CA GLU A 72 -6.37 3.20 25.43
C GLU A 72 -5.02 3.92 25.24
N ILE A 73 -4.85 4.63 24.12
CA ILE A 73 -3.66 5.46 23.86
C ILE A 73 -3.57 6.57 24.91
N ASP A 74 -4.66 7.30 25.13
CA ASP A 74 -4.70 8.40 26.10
C ASP A 74 -4.39 7.90 27.53
N ARG A 75 -4.98 6.77 27.93
CA ARG A 75 -4.68 6.12 29.22
C ARG A 75 -3.19 5.78 29.36
N ARG A 76 -2.57 5.20 28.32
CA ARG A 76 -1.15 4.85 28.34
C ARG A 76 -0.25 6.08 28.40
N LEU A 77 -0.63 7.14 27.70
CA LEU A 77 0.08 8.42 27.74
C LEU A 77 0.00 9.05 29.13
N GLU A 78 -1.18 9.05 29.76
CA GLU A 78 -1.37 9.52 31.13
C GLU A 78 -0.53 8.71 32.13
N GLN A 79 -0.54 7.37 32.04
CA GLN A 79 0.29 6.52 32.88
C GLN A 79 1.79 6.81 32.72
N ARG A 80 2.26 7.02 31.48
CA ARG A 80 3.67 7.37 31.21
C ARG A 80 4.04 8.76 31.72
N ARG A 81 3.15 9.74 31.56
CA ARG A 81 3.32 11.10 32.13
C ARG A 81 3.37 11.06 33.65
N ALA A 82 2.47 10.29 34.28
CA ALA A 82 2.45 10.09 35.72
C ALA A 82 3.73 9.39 36.24
N ALA A 83 4.28 8.46 35.45
CA ALA A 83 5.55 7.81 35.73
C ALA A 83 6.79 8.71 35.53
N LYS A 84 6.60 10.00 35.17
CA LYS A 84 7.68 10.98 34.87
C LYS A 84 8.76 10.44 33.92
N VAL A 85 8.37 9.60 32.97
CA VAL A 85 9.29 9.17 31.92
C VAL A 85 9.36 10.29 30.89
N GLU A 86 10.43 11.08 30.93
CA GLU A 86 10.72 12.09 29.91
C GLU A 86 11.20 11.38 28.65
N TRP A 87 10.29 11.22 27.69
CA TRP A 87 10.69 10.80 26.35
C TRP A 87 11.18 12.05 25.62
N PRO A 88 12.37 12.02 25.01
CA PRO A 88 12.81 13.13 24.18
C PRO A 88 11.82 13.32 23.04
N ASP A 89 11.44 14.58 22.81
CA ASP A 89 10.65 14.94 21.64
C ASP A 89 11.38 14.45 20.38
N SER A 90 10.68 13.72 19.52
CA SER A 90 11.21 13.25 18.24
C SER A 90 11.83 14.40 17.44
N THR A 91 11.32 15.63 17.57
CA THR A 91 11.90 16.82 16.92
C THR A 91 13.21 17.29 17.56
N ALA A 92 13.46 16.96 18.83
CA ALA A 92 14.72 17.24 19.50
C ALA A 92 15.80 16.25 19.04
N LEU A 93 15.46 14.97 18.91
CA LEU A 93 16.37 13.94 18.39
C LEU A 93 16.82 14.23 16.95
N LEU A 94 15.90 14.68 16.09
CA LEU A 94 16.23 15.07 14.72
C LEU A 94 17.12 16.31 14.62
N ARG A 95 17.03 17.23 15.59
CA ARG A 95 17.92 18.39 15.66
C ARG A 95 19.33 17.98 16.09
N GLU A 96 19.44 17.13 17.11
CA GLU A 96 20.72 16.58 17.57
C GLU A 96 21.47 15.81 16.47
N ASP A 97 20.76 15.00 15.67
CA ASP A 97 21.35 14.27 14.55
C ASP A 97 21.84 15.21 13.43
N ARG A 98 21.16 16.34 13.22
CA ARG A 98 21.54 17.35 12.23
C ARG A 98 22.74 18.20 12.67
N ASP A 99 22.95 18.36 13.98
CA ASP A 99 24.06 19.12 14.54
C ASP A 99 25.33 18.26 14.77
N ARG A 100 25.29 16.96 14.43
CA ARG A 100 26.45 16.04 14.36
C ARG A 100 27.16 16.07 13.02
#